data_AF-A0A7S1SG35-F1
#
_entry.id   AF-A0A7S1SG35-F1
#
_cell.length_a   1.000
_cell.length_b   1.000
_cell.length_c   1.000
_cell.angle_alpha   90.00
_cell.angle_beta   90.00
_cell.angle_gamma   90.00
#
_symmetry.space_group_name_H-M   'P 1'
#
loop_
_entity.id
_entity.type
_entity.pdbx_description
1 polymer ?
#
loop_
_entity_poly.entity_id
_entity_poly.type
_entity_poly.pdbx_seq_one_letter_code
_entity_poly.pdbx_strand_id
1 'polypeptide(L)'
;FAPLVLGSGHAASFWRRALTAEAFARMAPAHVAFEAVRAGKLGRGLPEVAVRSCSPAHPLLCCASAGRHSLECARTIEPCEGRELQHGNVVVIVPAQHCSVWLRFVDLAAPRAHGAAGGA
;
A
#
# COMPACT_ATOMS: atom_id res chain seq x y z
N PHE A 1 -6.82 -16.26 -5.77
CA PHE A 1 -7.04 -14.94 -6.37
C PHE A 1 -5.71 -14.45 -6.93
N ALA A 2 -5.69 -13.90 -8.14
CA ALA A 2 -4.48 -13.30 -8.71
C ALA A 2 -4.20 -11.94 -8.06
N PRO A 3 -2.94 -11.53 -7.88
CA PRO A 3 -2.60 -10.24 -7.28
C PRO A 3 -2.97 -9.07 -8.21
N LEU A 4 -3.44 -7.96 -7.63
CA LEU A 4 -3.62 -6.69 -8.35
C LEU A 4 -2.27 -5.98 -8.41
N VAL A 5 -1.69 -5.88 -9.60
CA VAL A 5 -0.40 -5.19 -9.82
C VAL A 5 -0.64 -3.82 -10.43
N LEU A 6 -0.01 -2.79 -9.84
CA LEU A 6 -0.02 -1.43 -10.36
C LEU A 6 1.39 -1.00 -10.74
N GLY A 7 1.50 -0.22 -11.81
CA GLY A 7 2.76 0.28 -12.34
C GLY A 7 2.55 0.87 -13.73
N SER A 8 3.56 1.49 -14.32
CA SER A 8 3.45 2.10 -15.66
C SER A 8 3.23 1.05 -16.77
N GLY A 9 3.55 -0.22 -16.52
CA GLY A 9 3.29 -1.35 -17.42
C GLY A 9 1.91 -1.97 -17.26
N HIS A 10 1.16 -1.61 -16.21
CA HIS A 10 -0.18 -2.12 -15.92
C HIS A 10 -1.20 -0.98 -15.92
N ALA A 11 -2.22 -1.08 -16.77
CA ALA A 11 -3.21 -0.01 -16.97
C ALA A 11 -2.57 1.35 -17.34
N ALA A 12 -1.52 1.33 -18.18
CA ALA A 12 -0.76 2.51 -18.57
C ALA A 12 -1.64 3.67 -19.07
N SER A 13 -2.70 3.38 -19.82
CA SER A 13 -3.62 4.38 -20.35
C SER A 13 -4.43 5.09 -19.25
N PHE A 14 -4.76 4.38 -18.17
CA PHE A 14 -5.39 4.99 -17.00
C PHE A 14 -4.41 5.95 -16.32
N TRP A 15 -3.20 5.48 -16.02
CA TRP A 15 -2.20 6.28 -15.31
C TRP A 15 -1.78 7.52 -16.09
N ARG A 16 -1.60 7.43 -17.41
CA ARG A 16 -1.29 8.59 -18.27
C ARG A 16 -2.37 9.66 -18.26
N ARG A 17 -3.63 9.30 -18.01
CA ARG A 17 -4.74 10.26 -17.88
C ARG A 17 -4.89 10.80 -16.47
N ALA A 18 -4.60 9.96 -15.47
CA ALA A 18 -4.77 10.31 -14.06
C ALA A 18 -3.60 11.11 -13.47
N LEU A 19 -2.40 10.96 -14.06
CA LEU A 19 -1.16 11.52 -13.53
C LEU A 19 -0.55 12.53 -14.51
N THR A 20 0.27 13.44 -13.96
CA THR A 20 1.17 14.25 -14.79
C THR A 20 2.21 13.37 -15.49
N ALA A 21 2.79 13.87 -16.58
CA ALA A 21 3.84 13.14 -17.30
C ALA A 21 5.04 12.81 -16.39
N GLU A 22 5.42 13.72 -15.49
CA GLU A 22 6.51 13.50 -14.53
C GLU A 22 6.18 12.35 -13.55
N ALA A 23 4.98 12.36 -12.97
CA ALA A 23 4.54 11.30 -12.05
C ALA A 23 4.51 9.94 -12.72
N PHE A 24 3.97 9.87 -13.94
CA PHE A 24 3.92 8.65 -14.73
C PHE A 24 5.32 8.12 -15.06
N ALA A 25 6.26 8.99 -15.46
CA ALA A 25 7.62 8.62 -15.81
C ALA A 25 8.41 8.03 -14.63
N ARG A 26 8.06 8.39 -13.39
CA ARG A 26 8.68 7.87 -12.16
C ARG A 26 8.09 6.53 -11.70
N MET A 27 7.02 6.04 -12.32
CA MET A 27 6.45 4.75 -11.95
C MET A 27 7.21 3.59 -12.62
N ALA A 28 7.69 2.64 -11.82
CA ALA A 28 8.17 1.36 -12.32
C ALA A 28 7.08 0.60 -13.13
N PRO A 29 7.47 -0.23 -14.12
CA PRO A 29 6.51 -1.01 -14.92
C PRO A 29 5.58 -1.88 -14.06
N ALA A 30 6.14 -2.57 -13.07
CA ALA A 30 5.43 -3.20 -11.97
C ALA A 30 5.97 -2.58 -10.67
N HIS A 31 5.16 -1.78 -10.00
CA HIS A 31 5.58 -0.97 -8.87
C HIS A 31 5.15 -1.60 -7.54
N VAL A 32 3.87 -1.99 -7.46
CA VAL A 32 3.26 -2.53 -6.24
C VAL A 32 2.30 -3.65 -6.61
N ALA A 33 2.23 -4.68 -5.76
CA ALA A 33 1.25 -5.75 -5.84
C ALA A 33 0.38 -5.77 -4.56
N PHE A 34 -0.92 -5.98 -4.74
CA PHE A 34 -1.88 -6.20 -3.67
C PHE A 34 -2.45 -7.61 -3.77
N GLU A 35 -2.42 -8.33 -2.66
CA GLU A 35 -2.81 -9.73 -2.59
C GLU A 35 -3.85 -9.93 -1.49
N ALA A 36 -4.91 -10.67 -1.79
CA ALA A 36 -5.86 -11.08 -0.75
C ALA A 36 -5.18 -12.11 0.16
N VAL A 37 -5.07 -11.79 1.45
CA VAL A 37 -4.60 -12.73 2.47
C VAL A 37 -5.77 -13.67 2.76
N ARG A 38 -5.51 -14.99 2.78
CA ARG A 38 -6.55 -15.97 3.13
C ARG A 38 -6.98 -15.69 4.56
N ALA A 39 -8.21 -15.21 4.74
CA ALA A 39 -8.81 -14.93 6.03
C ALA A 39 -8.65 -16.13 6.98
N GLY A 40 -7.77 -16.00 7.95
CA GLY A 40 -7.59 -17.00 8.99
C GLY A 40 -8.76 -16.93 9.97
N LYS A 41 -9.72 -17.85 9.86
CA LYS A 41 -10.73 -18.30 10.87
C LYS A 41 -11.55 -17.25 11.64
N LEU A 42 -11.46 -15.94 11.36
CA LEU A 42 -12.09 -14.90 12.18
C LEU A 42 -13.11 -14.07 11.39
N GLY A 43 -14.25 -14.72 11.10
CA GLY A 43 -15.63 -14.27 11.41
C GLY A 43 -16.12 -12.84 11.13
N ARG A 44 -15.38 -11.91 10.52
CA ARG A 44 -15.84 -10.51 10.31
C ARG A 44 -16.09 -10.12 8.86
N GLY A 45 -15.80 -10.99 7.88
CA GLY A 45 -16.21 -10.79 6.47
C GLY A 45 -15.50 -9.66 5.70
N LEU A 46 -14.61 -8.87 6.32
CA LEU A 46 -13.82 -7.85 5.63
C LEU A 46 -12.57 -8.45 4.98
N PRO A 47 -12.13 -7.94 3.81
CA PRO A 47 -10.95 -8.44 3.12
C PRO A 47 -9.67 -8.07 3.88
N GLU A 48 -8.82 -9.07 4.12
CA GLU A 48 -7.42 -8.86 4.54
C GLU A 48 -6.58 -8.72 3.26
N VAL A 49 -5.90 -7.59 3.10
CA VAL A 49 -5.09 -7.29 1.91
C VAL A 49 -3.65 -7.07 2.34
N ALA A 50 -2.71 -7.75 1.70
CA ALA A 50 -1.29 -7.47 1.83
C ALA A 50 -0.79 -6.66 0.64
N VAL A 51 0.13 -5.73 0.89
CA VAL A 51 0.88 -5.00 -0.10
C VAL A 51 2.31 -5.51 -0.16
N ARG A 52 2.90 -5.53 -1.36
CA ARG A 52 4.29 -5.90 -1.58
C ARG A 52 4.95 -4.98 -2.59
N SER A 53 6.21 -4.61 -2.35
CA SER A 53 7.02 -3.90 -3.34
C SER A 53 7.47 -4.84 -4.47
N CYS A 54 7.28 -4.39 -5.71
CA CYS A 54 7.74 -5.11 -6.91
C CYS A 54 9.02 -4.52 -7.51
N SER A 55 9.47 -3.35 -7.03
CA SER A 55 10.61 -2.64 -7.60
C SER A 55 11.63 -2.31 -6.50
N PRO A 56 12.85 -2.86 -6.55
CA PRO A 56 13.90 -2.50 -5.59
C PRO A 56 14.41 -1.07 -5.77
N ALA A 57 14.26 -0.49 -6.96
CA ALA A 57 14.69 0.87 -7.24
C ALA A 57 13.68 1.94 -6.76
N HIS A 58 12.45 1.54 -6.41
CA HIS A 58 11.38 2.46 -6.05
C HIS A 58 10.75 2.00 -4.72
N PRO A 59 11.25 2.50 -3.58
CA PRO A 59 10.74 2.11 -2.28
C PRO A 59 9.29 2.54 -2.12
N LEU A 60 8.47 1.64 -1.57
CA LEU A 60 7.11 1.95 -1.15
C LEU A 60 7.13 2.42 0.29
N LEU A 61 6.35 3.44 0.62
CA LEU A 61 6.13 3.82 2.02
C LEU A 61 4.71 3.43 2.43
N CYS A 62 4.55 2.93 3.65
CA CYS A 62 3.24 2.66 4.22
C CYS A 62 3.05 3.46 5.51
N CYS A 63 1.98 4.23 5.53
CA CYS A 63 1.61 5.14 6.60
C CYS A 63 0.27 4.73 7.21
N ALA A 64 0.06 5.04 8.49
CA ALA A 64 -1.22 4.80 9.15
C ALA A 64 -2.33 5.74 8.66
N SER A 65 -1.98 6.92 8.13
CA SER A 65 -2.93 7.91 7.63
C SER A 65 -2.30 8.82 6.57
N ALA A 66 -3.11 9.66 5.92
CA ALA A 66 -2.67 10.67 4.94
C ALA A 66 -2.10 11.95 5.58
N GLY A 67 -1.98 12.03 6.90
CA GLY A 67 -1.47 13.21 7.60
C GLY A 67 0.04 13.39 7.42
N ARG A 68 0.51 14.65 7.40
CA ARG A 68 1.93 15.01 7.25
C ARG A 68 2.84 14.26 8.24
N HIS A 69 2.46 14.23 9.52
CA HIS A 69 3.20 13.50 10.54
C HIS A 69 3.27 11.99 10.26
N SER A 70 2.21 11.38 9.71
CA SER A 70 2.23 9.96 9.35
C SER A 70 3.17 9.66 8.17
N LEU A 71 3.42 10.62 7.29
CA LEU A 71 4.37 10.49 6.18
C LEU A 71 5.81 10.63 6.66
N GLU A 72 6.06 11.53 7.61
CA GLU A 72 7.39 11.69 8.23
C GLU A 72 7.79 10.44 9.03
N CYS A 73 6.82 9.75 9.63
CA CYS A 73 7.03 8.47 10.32
C CYS A 73 6.77 7.24 9.43
N ALA A 74 6.64 7.43 8.11
CA ALA A 74 6.31 6.34 7.21
C ALA A 74 7.42 5.27 7.22
N ARG A 75 7.02 4.01 7.21
CA ARG A 75 7.97 2.90 7.09
C ARG A 75 8.05 2.44 5.65
N THR A 76 9.27 2.27 5.17
CA THR A 76 9.55 1.61 3.90
C THR A 76 9.04 0.17 3.94
N ILE A 77 8.42 -0.29 2.87
CA ILE A 77 8.16 -1.71 2.62
C ILE A 77 9.30 -2.18 1.74
N GLU A 78 10.14 -3.06 2.29
CA GLU A 78 11.30 -3.57 1.57
C GLU A 78 10.88 -4.48 0.40
N PRO A 79 11.73 -4.64 -0.63
CA PRO A 79 11.49 -5.60 -1.70
C PRO A 79 11.24 -7.00 -1.12
N CYS A 80 10.21 -7.68 -1.64
CA CYS A 80 9.75 -8.99 -1.16
C CYS A 80 9.11 -9.01 0.24
N GLU A 81 9.08 -7.89 0.96
CA GLU A 81 8.31 -7.77 2.20
C GLU A 81 6.81 -7.64 1.87
N GLY A 82 6.01 -8.54 2.43
CA GLY A 82 4.55 -8.43 2.42
C GLY A 82 4.07 -7.73 3.68
N ARG A 83 3.28 -6.67 3.53
CA ARG A 83 2.72 -5.92 4.65
C ARG A 83 1.22 -5.89 4.60
N GLU A 84 0.57 -6.28 5.69
CA GLU A 84 -0.89 -6.20 5.79
C GLU A 84 -1.35 -4.75 5.87
N LEU A 85 -2.38 -4.44 5.06
CA LEU A 85 -3.06 -3.16 5.04
C LEU A 85 -4.30 -3.19 5.92
N GLN A 86 -4.54 -2.07 6.59
CA GLN A 86 -5.68 -1.83 7.45
C GLN A 86 -6.48 -0.64 6.95
N HIS A 87 -7.69 -0.48 7.50
CA HIS A 87 -8.49 0.70 7.26
C HIS A 87 -7.68 1.98 7.55
N GLY A 88 -7.72 2.92 6.61
CA GLY A 88 -7.06 4.21 6.73
C GLY A 88 -5.59 4.22 6.29
N ASN A 89 -4.98 3.06 6.06
CA ASN A 89 -3.60 3.00 5.58
C ASN A 89 -3.43 3.72 4.24
N VAL A 90 -2.24 4.32 4.08
CA VAL A 90 -1.84 4.99 2.86
C VAL A 90 -0.54 4.36 2.37
N VAL A 91 -0.53 3.94 1.11
CA VAL A 91 0.67 3.46 0.42
C VAL A 91 1.15 4.55 -0.54
N VAL A 92 2.37 5.03 -0.32
CA VAL A 92 3.04 5.99 -1.20
C VAL A 92 3.89 5.21 -2.19
N ILE A 93 3.54 5.34 -3.47
CA ILE A 93 4.18 4.63 -4.58
C ILE A 93 5.25 5.50 -5.24
N VAL A 94 5.09 6.82 -5.20
CA VAL A 94 6.14 7.75 -5.64
C VAL A 94 6.40 8.73 -4.51
N PRO A 95 7.50 8.56 -3.73
CA PRO A 95 7.81 9.44 -2.61
C PRO A 95 8.76 10.57 -3.05
N ALA A 96 8.31 11.50 -3.90
CA ALA A 96 9.09 12.68 -4.27
C ALA A 96 8.42 13.99 -3.83
N GLN A 97 9.24 14.95 -3.38
CA GLN A 97 8.77 16.21 -2.77
C GLN A 97 7.86 17.04 -3.70
N HIS A 98 8.14 17.02 -5.00
CA HIS A 98 7.40 17.81 -6.00
C HIS A 98 6.36 16.98 -6.79
N CYS A 99 6.35 15.66 -6.58
CA CYS A 99 5.57 14.75 -7.39
C CYS A 99 5.36 13.44 -6.63
N SER A 100 4.17 13.24 -6.04
CA SER A 100 3.89 12.04 -5.28
C SER A 100 2.56 11.39 -5.63
N VAL A 101 2.53 10.05 -5.55
CA VAL A 101 1.36 9.23 -5.89
C VAL A 101 1.03 8.34 -4.71
N TRP A 102 -0.16 8.55 -4.12
CA TRP A 102 -0.59 7.88 -2.90
C TRP A 102 -1.87 7.11 -3.16
N LEU A 103 -1.99 5.93 -2.55
CA LEU A 103 -3.21 5.14 -2.52
C LEU A 103 -3.70 5.05 -1.08
N ARG A 104 -4.93 5.48 -0.85
CA ARG A 104 -5.60 5.37 0.45
C ARG A 104 -6.54 4.18 0.44
N PHE A 105 -6.46 3.38 1.48
CA PHE A 105 -7.30 2.21 1.66
C PHE A 105 -8.37 2.50 2.71
N VAL A 106 -9.61 2.23 2.34
CA VAL A 106 -10.80 2.37 3.21
C VAL A 106 -11.55 1.04 3.19
N ASP A 107 -12.38 0.83 4.20
CA ASP A 107 -13.23 -0.38 4.33
C ASP A 107 -12.47 -1.72 4.33
N LEU A 108 -11.24 -1.71 4.82
CA LEU A 108 -10.47 -2.93 5.13
C LEU A 108 -10.71 -3.39 6.57
N ALA A 109 -10.32 -4.63 6.88
CA ALA A 109 -10.36 -5.14 8.25
C ALA A 109 -9.61 -4.20 9.22
N ALA A 110 -10.24 -3.91 10.37
CA ALA A 110 -9.59 -3.15 11.42
C ALA A 110 -8.47 -3.98 12.07
N PRO A 111 -7.39 -3.34 12.59
CA PRO A 111 -6.40 -4.04 13.38
C PRO A 111 -7.08 -4.85 14.48
N ARG A 112 -6.70 -6.12 14.62
CA ARG A 112 -6.99 -6.86 15.85
C ARG A 112 -6.33 -6.07 16.97
N ALA A 113 -7.14 -5.48 17.85
CA ALA A 113 -6.64 -5.07 19.16
C ALA A 113 -5.97 -6.32 19.73
N HIS A 114 -4.64 -6.35 19.74
CA HIS A 114 -3.93 -7.37 20.50
C HIS A 114 -4.40 -7.13 21.91
N GLY A 115 -5.21 -8.06 22.43
CA GLY A 115 -5.63 -8.03 23.81
C GLY A 115 -4.36 -7.81 24.62
N ALA A 116 -4.34 -6.73 25.39
CA ALA A 116 -3.39 -6.57 26.47
C ALA A 116 -3.46 -7.87 27.27
N ALA A 117 -2.45 -8.73 27.09
CA ALA A 117 -2.30 -9.91 27.91
C ALA A 117 -2.15 -9.44 29.34
N GLY A 118 -2.96 -10.02 30.22
CA GLY A 118 -3.31 -9.50 31.53
C GLY A 118 -2.13 -9.13 32.40
N GLY A 119 -2.24 -7.96 33.02
CA GLY A 119 -1.76 -7.79 34.39
C GLY A 119 -2.78 -8.45 35.32
N ALA A 120 -2.36 -9.54 35.97
CA ALA A 120 -2.88 -10.04 37.22
C ALA A 120 -1.75 -10.83 37.89
#